data_AF-A0AAP5QMM3-F1
#
_entry.id   AF-A0AAP5QMM3-F1
#
_cell.length_a   1.000
_cell.length_b   1.000
_cell.length_c   1.000
_cell.angle_alpha   90.00
_cell.angle_beta   90.00
_cell.angle_gamma   90.00
#
_symmetry.space_group_name_H-M   'P 1'
#
loop_
_entity.id
_entity.type
_entity.pdbx_description
1 polymer ?
#
loop_
_entity_poly.entity_id
_entity_poly.type
_entity_poly.pdbx_seq_one_letter_code
_entity_poly.pdbx_strand_id
1 'polypeptide(L)'
;MELAMHEVYNLHLYDKTTEESLIDLTSLQDVEIFYSDEHETYLIFAKNALLNFDVLKFLGDYKAPTSFESKLGKKQYISVLKETPRSEFKLLAETIGRHIETTKSHKVTLEFNNVEIISRAELKGASGEVSGLDLIFKVNPLDNEFFKIHY
;
A
#
# COMPACT_ATOMS: atom_id res chain seq x y z
N MET A 1 14.11 -24.43 9.56
CA MET A 1 13.45 -23.52 10.53
C MET A 1 12.14 -23.13 9.88
N GLU A 2 11.01 -23.58 10.40
CA GLU A 2 9.69 -23.27 9.84
C GLU A 2 9.09 -22.09 10.61
N LEU A 3 8.74 -21.04 9.89
CA LEU A 3 8.08 -19.85 10.41
C LEU A 3 6.66 -19.82 9.84
N ALA A 4 5.67 -19.80 10.72
CA ALA A 4 4.30 -19.50 10.31
C ALA A 4 4.14 -17.97 10.30
N MET A 5 3.80 -17.38 9.16
CA MET A 5 3.60 -15.94 9.01
C MET A 5 2.14 -15.59 9.28
N HIS A 6 1.90 -14.49 9.98
CA HIS A 6 0.57 -13.87 9.99
C HIS A 6 0.31 -13.21 8.62
N GLU A 7 -0.89 -13.38 8.07
CA GLU A 7 -1.28 -12.82 6.76
C GLU A 7 -1.51 -11.29 6.79
N VAL A 8 -1.35 -10.65 7.95
CA VAL A 8 -1.52 -9.20 8.11
C VAL A 8 -0.17 -8.51 7.97
N TYR A 9 -0.09 -7.56 7.04
CA TYR A 9 1.11 -6.76 6.80
C TYR A 9 0.87 -5.29 7.10
N ASN A 10 1.79 -4.66 7.81
CA ASN A 10 1.94 -3.21 7.80
C ASN A 10 2.76 -2.82 6.57
N LEU A 11 2.30 -1.82 5.82
CA LEU A 11 3.03 -1.33 4.65
C LEU A 11 3.68 0.02 4.95
N HIS A 12 4.95 0.15 4.58
CA HIS A 12 5.72 1.39 4.74
C HIS A 12 6.30 1.78 3.38
N LEU A 13 5.91 2.94 2.87
CA LEU A 13 6.35 3.44 1.56
C LEU A 13 7.44 4.49 1.77
N TYR A 14 8.54 4.37 1.03
CA TYR A 14 9.69 5.28 1.12
C TYR A 14 10.07 5.81 -0.25
N ASP A 15 10.61 7.03 -0.29
CA ASP A 15 11.18 7.54 -1.53
C ASP A 15 12.31 6.63 -2.00
N LYS A 16 12.31 6.31 -3.30
CA LYS A 16 13.30 5.42 -3.88
C LYS A 16 14.73 5.98 -3.80
N THR A 17 14.87 7.30 -3.83
CA THR A 17 16.16 8.00 -3.90
C THR A 17 16.60 8.52 -2.53
N THR A 18 15.71 9.20 -1.81
CA THR A 18 16.04 9.83 -0.52
C THR A 18 15.84 8.90 0.67
N GLU A 19 15.12 7.79 0.50
CA GLU A 19 14.71 6.86 1.56
C GLU A 19 13.87 7.52 2.68
N GLU A 20 13.35 8.72 2.44
CA GLU A 20 12.43 9.38 3.35
C GLU A 20 11.06 8.67 3.34
N SER A 21 10.44 8.53 4.52
CA SER A 21 9.10 7.94 4.64
C SER A 21 8.07 8.80 3.90
N LEU A 22 7.22 8.14 3.10
CA LEU A 22 6.13 8.74 2.35
C LEU A 22 4.80 8.49 3.04
N ILE A 23 4.55 7.23 3.39
CA ILE A 23 3.29 6.79 3.99
C ILE A 23 3.57 5.58 4.87
N ASP A 24 2.99 5.58 6.07
CA ASP A 24 2.94 4.42 6.96
C ASP A 24 1.50 3.91 7.06
N LEU A 25 1.30 2.66 6.68
CA LEU A 25 0.01 1.96 6.63
C LEU A 25 0.01 0.85 7.67
N THR A 26 -0.18 1.24 8.93
CA THR A 26 -0.04 0.37 10.11
C THR A 26 -1.37 -0.15 10.66
N SER A 27 -2.47 0.04 9.93
CA SER A 27 -3.83 -0.33 10.34
C SER A 27 -4.70 -0.90 9.22
N LEU A 28 -4.10 -1.20 8.06
CA LEU A 28 -4.83 -1.84 6.97
C LEU A 28 -5.04 -3.31 7.33
N GLN A 29 -6.32 -3.71 7.46
CA GLN A 29 -6.67 -5.04 7.92
C GLN A 29 -6.43 -6.13 6.88
N ASP A 30 -6.31 -5.79 5.60
CA ASP A 30 -6.13 -6.77 4.53
C ASP A 30 -5.10 -6.29 3.51
N VAL A 31 -3.88 -6.82 3.64
CA VAL A 31 -2.82 -6.71 2.62
C VAL A 31 -2.57 -8.11 2.08
N GLU A 32 -2.66 -8.26 0.76
CA GLU A 32 -2.38 -9.52 0.09
C GLU A 32 -1.17 -9.35 -0.81
N ILE A 33 -0.23 -10.29 -0.74
CA ILE A 33 0.97 -10.32 -1.57
C ILE A 33 0.98 -11.64 -2.32
N PHE A 34 0.98 -11.60 -3.65
CA PHE A 34 0.95 -12.81 -4.47
C PHE A 34 1.66 -12.59 -5.80
N TYR A 35 2.10 -13.69 -6.42
CA TYR A 35 2.68 -13.65 -7.76
C TYR A 35 1.56 -13.69 -8.81
N SER A 36 1.59 -12.75 -9.76
CA SER A 36 0.68 -12.70 -10.89
C SER A 36 1.38 -13.21 -12.14
N ASP A 37 0.92 -14.34 -12.68
CA ASP A 37 1.42 -14.89 -13.95
C ASP A 37 1.14 -13.95 -15.13
N GLU A 38 0.04 -13.20 -15.09
CA GLU A 38 -0.33 -12.22 -16.14
C GLU A 38 0.69 -11.06 -16.22
N HIS A 39 1.17 -10.60 -15.07
CA HIS A 39 2.13 -9.50 -15.00
C HIS A 39 3.58 -9.97 -14.85
N GLU A 40 3.81 -11.28 -14.77
CA GLU A 40 5.10 -11.93 -14.50
C GLU A 40 5.83 -11.36 -13.27
N THR A 41 5.08 -10.90 -12.25
CA THR A 41 5.65 -10.25 -11.07
C THR A 41 4.73 -10.35 -9.86
N TYR A 42 5.24 -9.94 -8.69
CA TYR A 42 4.44 -9.82 -7.48
C TYR A 42 3.53 -8.59 -7.53
N LEU A 43 2.27 -8.79 -7.15
CA LEU A 43 1.33 -7.73 -6.86
C LEU A 43 1.08 -7.66 -5.35
N ILE A 44 0.95 -6.45 -4.84
CA ILE A 44 0.58 -6.19 -3.45
C ILE A 44 -0.74 -5.42 -3.47
N PHE A 45 -1.76 -6.00 -2.89
CA PHE A 45 -3.07 -5.37 -2.73
C PHE A 45 -3.20 -4.80 -1.35
N ALA A 46 -3.66 -3.55 -1.27
CA ALA A 46 -4.03 -2.91 -0.02
C ALA A 46 -5.51 -2.55 -0.08
N LYS A 47 -6.33 -3.20 0.76
CA LYS A 47 -7.76 -2.89 0.91
C LYS A 47 -7.96 -1.79 1.95
N ASN A 48 -9.06 -1.03 1.84
CA ASN A 48 -9.40 0.09 2.72
C ASN A 48 -8.37 1.25 2.76
N ALA A 49 -7.38 1.25 1.86
CA ALA A 49 -6.35 2.27 1.80
C ALA A 49 -6.94 3.67 1.50
N LEU A 50 -8.05 3.77 0.76
CA LEU A 50 -8.68 5.06 0.45
C LEU A 50 -9.45 5.66 1.64
N LEU A 51 -9.64 4.92 2.73
CA LEU A 51 -10.15 5.45 3.99
C LEU A 51 -9.05 6.13 4.84
N ASN A 52 -7.78 5.98 4.44
CA ASN A 52 -6.65 6.59 5.11
C ASN A 52 -6.33 7.97 4.51
N PHE A 53 -6.34 9.00 5.36
CA PHE A 53 -6.13 10.38 4.91
C PHE A 53 -4.72 10.64 4.36
N ASP A 54 -3.70 9.95 4.86
CA ASP A 54 -2.32 10.11 4.39
C ASP A 54 -2.11 9.41 3.04
N VAL A 55 -2.80 8.29 2.79
CA VAL A 55 -2.90 7.70 1.45
C VAL A 55 -3.54 8.68 0.48
N LEU A 56 -4.67 9.28 0.85
CA LEU A 56 -5.36 10.24 -0.02
C LEU A 56 -4.49 11.45 -0.35
N LYS A 57 -3.74 11.98 0.64
CA LYS A 57 -2.77 13.07 0.41
C LYS A 57 -1.64 12.65 -0.51
N PHE A 58 -1.16 11.42 -0.41
CA PHE A 58 -0.11 10.92 -1.28
C PHE A 58 -0.58 10.76 -2.73
N LEU A 59 -1.81 10.29 -2.91
CA LEU A 59 -2.42 10.08 -4.23
C LEU A 59 -2.92 11.37 -4.89
N GLY A 60 -3.04 12.46 -4.12
CA GLY A 60 -3.85 13.60 -4.52
C GLY A 60 -3.24 14.96 -4.22
N ASP A 61 -3.76 15.96 -4.91
CA ASP A 61 -3.44 17.36 -4.63
C ASP A 61 -4.39 17.91 -3.58
N TYR A 62 -3.82 18.48 -2.52
CA TYR A 62 -4.57 19.22 -1.53
C TYR A 62 -4.84 20.65 -2.02
N LYS A 63 -6.12 21.02 -2.16
CA LYS A 63 -6.52 22.29 -2.78
C LYS A 63 -7.42 23.14 -1.88
N ALA A 64 -7.29 24.45 -2.04
CA ALA A 64 -8.22 25.41 -1.47
C ALA A 64 -9.62 25.22 -2.11
N PRO A 65 -10.71 25.41 -1.35
CA PRO A 65 -12.08 25.13 -1.80
C PRO A 65 -12.48 26.00 -2.99
N THR A 66 -13.12 25.38 -3.98
CA THR A 66 -13.87 26.07 -5.05
C THR A 66 -15.11 26.73 -4.46
N SER A 67 -15.75 27.59 -5.26
CA SER A 67 -17.07 28.13 -4.93
C SER A 67 -18.13 27.03 -4.78
N PHE A 68 -17.95 25.89 -5.46
CA PHE A 68 -18.81 24.71 -5.30
C PHE A 68 -18.59 24.00 -3.97
N GLU A 69 -17.35 23.65 -3.61
CA GLU A 69 -17.10 23.01 -2.31
C GLU A 69 -17.40 23.94 -1.12
N SER A 70 -17.26 25.25 -1.29
CA SER A 70 -17.69 26.23 -0.29
C SER A 70 -19.21 26.16 -0.04
N LYS A 71 -20.02 25.94 -1.09
CA LYS A 71 -21.47 25.71 -0.96
C LYS A 71 -21.81 24.39 -0.27
N LEU A 72 -20.94 23.38 -0.38
CA LEU A 72 -21.04 22.12 0.36
C LEU A 72 -20.58 22.26 1.83
N GLY A 73 -20.21 23.47 2.28
CA GLY A 73 -19.70 23.73 3.61
C GLY A 73 -18.33 23.10 3.87
N LYS A 74 -17.60 22.70 2.82
CA LYS A 74 -16.30 22.04 2.94
C LYS A 74 -15.20 23.08 2.90
N LYS A 75 -14.30 22.99 3.88
CA LYS A 75 -13.17 23.93 4.01
C LYS A 75 -11.95 23.49 3.20
N GLN A 76 -11.87 22.20 2.84
CA GLN A 76 -10.71 21.54 2.24
C GLN A 76 -11.21 20.32 1.44
N TYR A 77 -10.53 19.98 0.35
CA TYR A 77 -10.76 18.75 -0.41
C TYR A 77 -9.45 18.20 -0.98
N ILE A 78 -9.44 16.90 -1.26
CA ILE A 78 -8.34 16.20 -1.92
C ILE A 78 -8.83 15.78 -3.30
N SER A 79 -8.08 16.13 -4.34
CA SER A 79 -8.31 15.60 -5.69
C SER A 79 -7.37 14.44 -5.94
N VAL A 80 -7.89 13.21 -6.05
CA VAL A 80 -7.09 12.07 -6.50
C VAL A 80 -6.67 12.33 -7.95
N LEU A 81 -5.36 12.39 -8.19
CA LEU A 81 -4.82 12.74 -9.50
C LEU A 81 -4.96 11.56 -10.47
N LYS A 82 -4.95 11.80 -11.78
CA LYS A 82 -4.91 10.69 -12.76
C LYS A 82 -3.59 9.92 -12.67
N GLU A 83 -2.49 10.63 -12.48
CA GLU A 83 -1.13 10.10 -12.34
C GLU A 83 -0.63 10.41 -10.94
N THR A 84 0.06 9.47 -10.31
CA THR A 84 0.60 9.69 -8.95
C THR A 84 1.86 10.53 -9.07
N PRO A 85 2.10 11.54 -8.21
CA PRO A 85 3.26 12.43 -8.32
C PRO A 85 4.62 11.68 -8.27
N ARG A 86 4.65 10.50 -7.65
CA ARG A 86 5.78 9.57 -7.65
C ARG A 86 5.34 8.26 -8.31
N SER A 87 5.99 7.92 -9.41
CA SER A 87 5.71 6.69 -10.16
C SER A 87 6.29 5.46 -9.48
N GLU A 88 7.44 5.60 -8.81
CA GLU A 88 8.18 4.49 -8.20
C GLU A 88 8.62 4.82 -6.76
N PHE A 89 8.59 3.83 -5.88
CA PHE A 89 9.00 3.92 -4.48
C PHE A 89 9.52 2.58 -3.96
N LYS A 90 10.15 2.60 -2.78
CA LYS A 90 10.43 1.38 -1.99
C LYS A 90 9.24 1.08 -1.09
N LEU A 91 8.97 -0.20 -0.87
CA LEU A 91 7.89 -0.66 0.00
C LEU A 91 8.43 -1.73 0.96
N LEU A 92 8.18 -1.55 2.26
CA LEU A 92 8.40 -2.58 3.26
C LEU A 92 7.04 -3.16 3.68
N ALA A 93 6.91 -4.49 3.63
CA ALA A 93 5.78 -5.20 4.20
C ALA A 93 6.23 -5.93 5.46
N GLU A 94 5.74 -5.47 6.61
CA GLU A 94 6.11 -5.98 7.92
C GLU A 94 5.01 -6.87 8.49
N THR A 95 5.39 -8.07 8.94
CA THR A 95 4.49 -9.00 9.63
C THR A 95 5.20 -9.65 10.82
N ILE A 96 4.45 -10.45 11.58
CA ILE A 96 4.95 -11.25 12.67
C ILE A 96 5.05 -12.70 12.19
N GLY A 97 6.25 -13.27 12.26
CA GLY A 97 6.48 -14.70 12.11
C GLY A 97 6.48 -15.39 13.48
N ARG A 98 5.91 -16.59 13.58
CA ARG A 98 5.92 -17.40 14.80
C ARG A 98 6.70 -18.70 14.58
N HIS A 99 7.64 -18.98 15.49
CA HIS A 99 8.29 -20.27 15.56
C HIS A 99 7.29 -21.34 15.99
N ILE A 100 7.14 -22.39 15.19
CA ILE A 100 6.21 -23.48 15.46
C ILE A 100 6.58 -24.20 16.77
N GLU A 101 7.86 -24.45 17.01
CA GLU A 101 8.35 -25.24 18.15
C GLU A 101 8.43 -24.45 19.45
N THR A 102 8.90 -23.20 19.40
CA THR A 102 9.17 -22.40 20.61
C THR A 102 8.07 -21.40 20.92
N THR A 103 7.08 -21.25 20.04
CA THR A 103 6.02 -20.22 20.08
C THR A 103 6.50 -18.78 20.08
N LYS A 104 7.82 -18.53 19.98
CA LYS A 104 8.41 -17.20 19.96
C LYS A 104 8.03 -16.48 18.66
N SER A 105 7.64 -15.22 18.81
CA SER A 105 7.37 -14.33 17.69
C SER A 105 8.63 -13.53 17.33
N HIS A 106 8.83 -13.28 16.05
CA HIS A 106 9.85 -12.38 15.51
C HIS A 106 9.23 -11.55 14.40
N LYS A 107 9.83 -10.39 14.13
CA LYS A 107 9.39 -9.50 13.06
C LYS A 107 9.98 -9.97 11.75
N VAL A 108 9.15 -10.13 10.73
CA VAL A 108 9.58 -10.43 9.36
C VAL A 108 9.29 -9.21 8.51
N THR A 109 10.27 -8.76 7.73
CA THR A 109 10.13 -7.63 6.82
C THR A 109 10.45 -8.07 5.39
N LEU A 110 9.51 -7.86 4.48
CA LEU A 110 9.72 -8.02 3.04
C LEU A 110 10.08 -6.65 2.45
N GLU A 111 11.25 -6.53 1.83
CA GLU A 111 11.75 -5.31 1.22
C GLU A 111 11.61 -5.37 -0.30
N PHE A 112 10.71 -4.56 -0.85
CA PHE A 112 10.51 -4.38 -2.28
C PHE A 112 11.17 -3.07 -2.73
N ASN A 113 12.24 -3.16 -3.51
CA ASN A 113 13.08 -2.00 -3.84
C ASN A 113 12.55 -1.11 -4.97
N ASN A 114 11.60 -1.60 -5.77
CA ASN A 114 10.97 -0.83 -6.81
C ASN A 114 9.52 -1.26 -7.01
N VAL A 115 8.60 -0.36 -6.66
CA VAL A 115 7.17 -0.61 -6.68
C VAL A 115 6.46 0.60 -7.27
N GLU A 116 5.46 0.35 -8.10
CA GLU A 116 4.59 1.40 -8.68
C GLU A 116 3.11 1.12 -8.39
N ILE A 117 2.29 2.16 -8.42
CA ILE A 117 0.82 1.99 -8.34
C ILE A 117 0.28 1.82 -9.76
N ILE A 118 -0.25 0.65 -10.07
CA ILE A 118 -0.81 0.35 -11.40
C ILE A 118 -2.33 0.44 -11.46
N SER A 119 -3.00 0.42 -10.31
CA SER A 119 -4.45 0.56 -10.27
C SER A 119 -4.89 1.20 -8.97
N ARG A 120 -5.98 1.98 -9.07
CA ARG A 120 -6.70 2.59 -7.97
C ARG A 120 -8.14 2.18 -8.14
N ALA A 121 -8.67 1.50 -7.14
CA ALA A 121 -9.83 0.66 -7.35
C ALA A 121 -11.18 1.35 -7.11
N GLU A 122 -12.22 0.59 -7.46
CA GLU A 122 -13.59 0.99 -7.77
C GLU A 122 -14.36 1.54 -6.57
N LEU A 123 -14.83 2.78 -6.67
CA LEU A 123 -15.74 3.35 -5.67
C LEU A 123 -17.14 2.73 -5.83
N LYS A 124 -17.47 1.73 -5.00
CA LYS A 124 -18.80 1.10 -4.97
C LYS A 124 -19.75 1.86 -4.03
N GLY A 125 -20.99 2.08 -4.49
CA GLY A 125 -22.05 2.78 -3.76
C GLY A 125 -22.77 1.93 -2.70
N ALA A 126 -23.77 2.52 -2.06
CA ALA A 126 -24.41 2.10 -0.80
C ALA A 126 -24.99 0.67 -0.67
N SER A 127 -24.91 -0.19 -1.69
CA SER A 127 -25.28 -1.60 -1.58
C SER A 127 -24.11 -2.45 -1.06
N GLY A 128 -23.88 -2.38 0.25
CA GLY A 128 -23.48 -3.52 1.08
C GLY A 128 -22.07 -4.11 1.01
N GLU A 129 -21.25 -3.83 0.00
CA GLU A 129 -19.88 -4.36 -0.07
C GLU A 129 -18.85 -3.28 0.27
N VAL A 130 -17.94 -3.60 1.20
CA VAL A 130 -16.68 -2.87 1.37
C VAL A 130 -15.94 -2.94 0.03
N SER A 131 -15.39 -1.81 -0.42
CA SER A 131 -14.54 -1.77 -1.63
C SER A 131 -13.48 -2.87 -1.54
N GLY A 132 -13.58 -3.87 -2.42
CA GLY A 132 -12.80 -5.11 -2.29
C GLY A 132 -11.31 -4.95 -2.57
N LEU A 133 -10.95 -3.86 -3.25
CA LEU A 133 -9.59 -3.47 -3.59
C LEU A 133 -9.57 -1.93 -3.56
N ASP A 134 -8.49 -1.32 -3.05
CA ASP A 134 -8.34 0.14 -3.04
C ASP A 134 -7.07 0.59 -3.77
N LEU A 135 -5.96 -0.11 -3.55
CA LEU A 135 -4.69 0.10 -4.24
C LEU A 135 -4.05 -1.20 -4.69
N ILE A 136 -3.51 -1.19 -5.91
CA ILE A 136 -2.67 -2.26 -6.43
C ILE A 136 -1.28 -1.71 -6.67
N PHE A 137 -0.32 -2.31 -5.99
CA PHE A 137 1.09 -2.08 -6.19
C PHE A 137 1.68 -3.20 -7.04
N LYS A 138 2.44 -2.83 -8.07
CA LYS A 138 3.19 -3.76 -8.90
C LYS A 138 4.67 -3.69 -8.54
N VAL A 139 5.27 -4.84 -8.27
CA VAL A 139 6.71 -4.95 -8.06
C VAL A 139 7.41 -4.93 -9.42
N ASN A 140 8.43 -4.09 -9.54
CA ASN A 140 9.32 -4.05 -10.69
C ASN A 140 10.67 -4.66 -10.24
N PRO A 141 11.04 -5.86 -10.72
CA PRO A 141 12.27 -6.50 -10.29
C PRO A 141 13.51 -5.62 -10.54
N LEU A 142 14.43 -5.62 -9.58
CA LEU A 142 15.73 -4.95 -9.69
C LEU A 142 16.83 -6.00 -9.52
N ASP A 143 17.84 -5.96 -10.39
CA ASP A 143 18.98 -6.90 -10.36
C ASP A 143 18.56 -8.39 -10.33
N ASN A 144 17.46 -8.73 -11.02
CA ASN A 144 16.81 -10.06 -11.02
C ASN A 144 16.24 -10.52 -9.65
N GLU A 145 16.06 -9.59 -8.71
CA GLU A 145 15.43 -9.85 -7.41
C GLU A 145 14.04 -9.21 -7.34
N PHE A 146 13.05 -9.94 -6.85
CA PHE A 146 11.71 -9.38 -6.56
C PHE A 146 11.71 -8.60 -5.23
N PHE A 147 12.27 -9.20 -4.18
CA PHE A 147 12.32 -8.62 -2.84
C PHE A 147 13.37 -9.34 -1.96
N LYS A 148 13.69 -8.73 -0.83
CA LYS A 148 14.52 -9.33 0.23
C LYS A 148 13.67 -9.65 1.45
N ILE A 149 14.05 -10.69 2.21
CA ILE A 149 13.39 -11.08 3.45
C ILE A 149 14.36 -10.86 4.61
N HIS A 150 13.93 -10.10 5.61
CA HIS A 150 14.66 -9.86 6.87
C HIS A 150 13.90 -10.49 8.03
N TYR A 151 14.58 -11.26 8.87
CA TYR A 151 14.02 -11.98 10.03
C TYR A 151 14.99 -12.06 11.21
#